data_AF-A0A9E3MRT0-F1
#
_entry.id   AF-A0A9E3MRT0-F1
#
_cell.length_a   1.000
_cell.length_b   1.000
_cell.length_c   1.000
_cell.angle_alpha   90.00
_cell.angle_beta   90.00
_cell.angle_gamma   90.00
#
_symmetry.space_group_name_H-M   'P 1'
#
loop_
_entity.id
_entity.type
_entity.pdbx_description
1 polymer ?
#
loop_
_entity_poly.entity_id
_entity_poly.type
_entity_poly.pdbx_seq_one_letter_code
_entity_poly.pdbx_strand_id
1 'polypeptide(L)'
;MSESRYAAKPWLGLLSEAQRGPIEPADSLVHALRRAVAEAPERPFLAYFDGRLSYREVDELSDSVAGHLAARGLERGDRVAVLLQNSPLFVLALLGAWKAGAVVVPVN
;
A
#
# COMPACT_ATOMS: atom_id res chain seq x y z
N MET A 1 18.42 8.43 21.25
CA MET A 1 18.09 8.94 19.90
C MET A 1 17.60 10.37 20.05
N SER A 2 18.13 11.33 19.28
CA SER A 2 17.63 12.71 19.29
C SER A 2 16.20 12.75 18.77
N GLU A 3 15.34 13.57 19.38
CA GLU A 3 13.96 13.73 18.96
C GLU A 3 13.93 14.36 17.55
N SER A 4 13.12 13.80 16.66
CA SER A 4 13.01 14.30 15.28
C SER A 4 12.42 15.71 15.30
N ARG A 5 13.02 16.67 14.59
CA ARG A 5 12.43 18.01 14.38
C ARG A 5 11.00 17.97 13.79
N TYR A 6 10.65 16.85 13.16
CA TYR A 6 9.32 16.62 12.60
C TYR A 6 8.28 16.23 13.66
N ALA A 7 8.68 15.87 14.89
CA ALA A 7 7.77 15.56 15.99
C ALA A 7 6.88 16.76 16.35
N ALA A 8 7.41 17.99 16.24
CA ALA A 8 6.67 19.23 16.44
C ALA A 8 5.67 19.56 15.30
N LYS A 9 5.63 18.75 14.23
CA LYS A 9 4.76 18.93 13.06
C LYS A 9 4.76 20.37 12.49
N PRO A 10 5.94 20.99 12.25
CA PRO A 10 6.03 22.40 11.85
C PRO A 10 5.30 22.73 10.54
N TRP A 11 5.09 21.73 9.68
CA TRP A 11 4.34 21.88 8.43
C TRP A 11 2.85 22.22 8.64
N LEU A 12 2.26 21.97 9.82
CA LEU A 12 0.87 22.34 10.10
C LEU A 12 0.66 23.88 10.06
N GLY A 13 1.73 24.65 10.35
CA GLY A 13 1.71 26.11 10.19
C GLY A 13 1.72 26.57 8.74
N LEU A 14 2.13 25.70 7.80
CA LEU A 14 2.15 26.00 6.36
C LEU A 14 0.82 25.71 5.67
N LEU A 15 -0.10 25.01 6.34
CA LEU A 15 -1.41 24.69 5.79
C LEU A 15 -2.32 25.94 5.75
N SER A 16 -3.18 26.04 4.75
CA SER A 16 -4.29 26.99 4.73
C SER A 16 -5.39 26.59 5.71
N GLU A 17 -6.35 27.47 5.97
CA GLU A 17 -7.54 27.14 6.78
C GLU A 17 -8.31 25.97 6.17
N ALA A 18 -8.50 25.98 4.85
CA ALA A 18 -9.15 24.87 4.14
C ALA A 18 -8.39 23.54 4.29
N GLN A 19 -7.05 23.56 4.28
CA GLN A 19 -6.22 22.37 4.45
C GLN A 19 -6.18 21.85 5.89
N ARG A 20 -6.51 22.69 6.89
CA ARG A 20 -6.63 22.30 8.29
C ARG A 20 -8.03 21.83 8.68
N GLY A 21 -9.00 22.00 7.79
CA GLY A 21 -10.36 21.54 8.01
C GLY A 21 -10.41 20.02 8.22
N PRO A 22 -11.44 19.52 8.94
CA PRO A 22 -11.65 18.09 9.09
C PRO A 22 -11.84 17.45 7.70
N ILE A 23 -11.22 16.29 7.49
CA ILE A 23 -11.41 15.48 6.29
C ILE A 23 -12.16 14.22 6.67
N GLU A 24 -13.16 13.87 5.87
CA GLU A 24 -13.70 12.52 5.85
C GLU A 24 -12.80 11.67 4.96
N PRO A 25 -12.09 10.66 5.50
CA PRO A 25 -11.18 9.87 4.72
C PRO A 25 -11.96 9.10 3.65
N ALA A 26 -11.62 9.35 2.39
CA ALA A 26 -12.15 8.60 1.27
C ALA A 26 -11.75 7.12 1.34
N ASP A 27 -12.35 6.32 0.47
CA ASP A 27 -11.94 4.96 0.23
C ASP A 27 -10.43 4.82 0.01
N SER A 28 -9.84 3.84 0.67
CA SER A 28 -8.42 3.52 0.52
C SER A 28 -8.13 2.98 -0.89
N LEU A 29 -6.85 2.96 -1.26
CA LEU A 29 -6.40 2.29 -2.48
C LEU A 29 -6.75 0.79 -2.49
N VAL A 30 -6.83 0.15 -1.31
CA VAL A 30 -7.27 -1.25 -1.19
C VAL A 30 -8.76 -1.38 -1.51
N HIS A 31 -9.60 -0.42 -1.09
CA HIS A 31 -11.01 -0.39 -1.50
C HIS A 31 -11.15 -0.19 -3.00
N ALA A 32 -10.39 0.74 -3.59
CA ALA A 32 -10.38 0.95 -5.04
C ALA A 32 -9.94 -0.31 -5.81
N LEU A 33 -8.91 -1.01 -5.33
CA LEU A 33 -8.46 -2.29 -5.89
C LEU A 33 -9.60 -3.32 -5.87
N ARG A 34 -10.23 -3.54 -4.70
CA ARG A 34 -11.33 -4.51 -4.56
C ARG A 34 -12.50 -4.22 -5.49
N ARG A 35 -12.87 -2.94 -5.65
CA ARG A 35 -13.89 -2.53 -6.64
C ARG A 35 -13.48 -2.90 -8.06
N ALA A 36 -12.24 -2.59 -8.45
CA ALA A 36 -11.74 -2.91 -9.78
C ALA A 36 -11.65 -4.43 -10.04
N VAL A 37 -11.28 -5.22 -9.03
CA VAL A 37 -11.28 -6.70 -9.09
C VAL A 37 -12.70 -7.23 -9.31
N ALA A 38 -13.70 -6.69 -8.61
CA ALA A 38 -15.09 -7.09 -8.78
C ALA A 38 -15.66 -6.70 -10.16
N GLU A 39 -15.28 -5.54 -10.69
CA GLU A 39 -15.77 -5.03 -11.98
C GLU A 39 -15.14 -5.74 -13.19
N ALA A 40 -13.84 -6.04 -13.14
CA ALA A 40 -13.10 -6.55 -14.30
C ALA A 40 -11.95 -7.51 -13.90
N PRO A 41 -12.26 -8.68 -13.31
CA PRO A 41 -11.26 -9.55 -12.68
C PRO A 41 -10.20 -10.05 -13.67
N GLU A 42 -10.59 -10.36 -14.91
CA GLU A 42 -9.71 -10.93 -15.94
C GLU A 42 -8.91 -9.86 -16.72
N ARG A 43 -9.17 -8.57 -16.48
CA ARG A 43 -8.43 -7.51 -17.18
C ARG A 43 -6.96 -7.55 -16.72
N PRO A 44 -5.98 -7.33 -17.61
CA PRO A 44 -4.58 -7.20 -17.18
C PRO A 44 -4.40 -6.02 -16.20
N PHE A 45 -3.77 -6.29 -15.06
CA PHE A 45 -3.31 -5.28 -14.10
C PHE A 45 -1.82 -4.99 -14.29
N LEU A 46 -0.98 -6.04 -14.27
CA LEU A 46 0.46 -5.93 -14.49
C LEU A 46 0.83 -6.54 -15.83
N ALA A 47 1.72 -5.88 -16.56
CA ALA A 47 2.43 -6.45 -17.70
C ALA A 47 3.93 -6.31 -17.43
N TYR A 48 4.66 -7.41 -17.53
CA TYR A 48 6.10 -7.45 -17.29
C TYR A 48 6.74 -8.43 -18.28
N PHE A 49 7.49 -7.88 -19.23
CA PHE A 49 7.94 -8.60 -20.42
C PHE A 49 6.77 -9.27 -21.16
N ASP A 50 6.85 -10.58 -21.36
CA ASP A 50 5.83 -11.44 -21.98
C ASP A 50 4.75 -11.88 -20.98
N GLY A 51 4.97 -11.71 -19.68
CA GLY A 51 4.03 -12.04 -18.63
C GLY A 51 2.97 -10.97 -18.39
N ARG A 52 1.76 -11.42 -18.05
CA ARG A 52 0.66 -10.57 -17.60
C ARG A 52 0.02 -11.19 -16.35
N LEU A 53 -0.36 -10.35 -15.40
CA LEU A 53 -1.21 -10.73 -14.28
C LEU A 53 -2.50 -9.92 -14.36
N SER A 54 -3.62 -10.61 -14.25
CA SER A 54 -4.96 -10.02 -14.17
C SER A 54 -5.19 -9.34 -12.82
N TYR A 55 -6.27 -8.55 -12.71
CA TYR A 55 -6.71 -7.99 -11.42
C TYR A 55 -6.93 -9.09 -10.38
N ARG A 56 -7.60 -10.20 -10.77
CA ARG A 56 -7.83 -11.36 -9.89
C ARG A 56 -6.53 -11.96 -9.38
N GLU A 57 -5.59 -12.27 -10.27
CA GLU A 57 -4.30 -12.88 -9.87
C GLU A 57 -3.49 -11.95 -8.96
N VAL A 58 -3.46 -10.65 -9.24
CA VAL A 58 -2.80 -9.67 -8.36
C VAL A 58 -3.47 -9.62 -6.98
N ASP A 59 -4.79 -9.67 -6.91
CA ASP A 59 -5.54 -9.67 -5.66
C ASP A 59 -5.22 -10.91 -4.82
N GLU A 60 -5.31 -12.10 -5.41
CA GLU A 60 -5.03 -13.38 -4.74
C GLU A 60 -3.57 -13.50 -4.29
N LEU A 61 -2.61 -13.14 -5.15
CA LEU A 61 -1.18 -13.18 -4.80
C LEU A 61 -0.84 -12.18 -3.70
N SER A 62 -1.41 -10.98 -3.74
CA SER A 62 -1.20 -9.98 -2.67
C SER A 62 -1.91 -10.34 -1.37
N ASP A 63 -3.05 -11.04 -1.41
CA ASP A 63 -3.69 -11.61 -0.21
C ASP A 63 -2.80 -12.67 0.45
N SER A 64 -2.15 -13.52 -0.35
CA SER A 64 -1.18 -14.49 0.18
C SER A 64 0.00 -13.80 0.89
N VAL A 65 0.49 -12.68 0.34
CA VAL A 65 1.55 -11.88 1.01
C VAL A 65 1.02 -11.27 2.31
N ALA A 66 -0.18 -10.68 2.30
CA ALA A 66 -0.79 -10.10 3.48
C ALA A 66 -0.96 -11.12 4.61
N GLY A 67 -1.47 -12.31 4.27
CA GLY A 67 -1.62 -13.42 5.22
C GLY A 67 -0.28 -13.88 5.80
N HIS A 68 0.76 -13.97 4.97
CA HIS A 68 2.11 -14.30 5.45
C HIS A 68 2.66 -13.26 6.42
N LEU A 69 2.51 -11.96 6.11
CA LEU A 69 2.96 -10.88 6.98
C LEU A 69 2.20 -10.89 8.32
N ALA A 70 0.88 -11.02 8.29
CA ALA A 70 0.06 -11.13 9.50
C ALA A 70 0.48 -12.34 10.37
N ALA A 71 0.75 -13.49 9.74
CA ALA A 71 1.24 -14.69 10.45
C ALA A 71 2.63 -14.50 11.08
N ARG A 72 3.41 -13.50 10.64
CA ARG A 72 4.69 -13.11 11.24
C ARG A 72 4.55 -12.06 12.35
N GLY A 73 3.32 -11.75 12.76
CA GLY A 73 3.03 -10.83 13.86
C GLY A 73 2.98 -9.37 13.45
N LEU A 74 2.86 -9.08 12.15
CA LEU A 74 2.73 -7.71 11.67
C LEU A 74 1.36 -7.14 12.05
N GLU A 75 1.34 -5.95 12.65
CA GLU A 75 0.12 -5.28 13.08
C GLU A 75 -0.16 -4.01 12.24
N ARG A 76 -1.40 -3.51 12.34
CA ARG A 76 -1.79 -2.29 11.64
C ARG A 76 -0.92 -1.12 12.10
N GLY A 77 -0.34 -0.41 11.13
CA GLY A 77 0.54 0.72 11.39
C GLY A 77 2.02 0.35 11.50
N ASP A 78 2.37 -0.93 11.55
CA ASP A 78 3.76 -1.36 11.42
C ASP A 78 4.35 -0.92 10.08
N ARG A 79 5.67 -0.73 10.07
CA ARG A 79 6.39 -0.29 8.85
C ARG A 79 7.15 -1.45 8.26
N VAL A 80 6.97 -1.68 6.96
CA VAL A 80 7.66 -2.74 6.21
C VAL A 80 8.58 -2.10 5.19
N ALA A 81 9.89 -2.30 5.37
CA ALA A 81 10.84 -1.95 4.33
C ALA A 81 10.70 -2.92 3.15
N VAL A 82 10.53 -2.39 1.94
CA VAL A 82 10.45 -3.16 0.70
C VAL A 82 11.65 -2.78 -0.16
N LEU A 83 12.61 -3.69 -0.27
CA LEU A 83 13.81 -3.56 -1.09
C LEU A 83 13.74 -4.60 -2.22
N LEU A 84 13.16 -4.19 -3.35
CA LEU A 84 12.98 -5.04 -4.53
C LEU A 84 13.21 -4.21 -5.79
N GLN A 85 13.63 -4.88 -6.88
CA GLN A 85 13.72 -4.26 -8.20
C GLN A 85 12.33 -3.92 -8.75
N ASN A 86 12.29 -3.04 -9.76
CA ASN A 86 11.06 -2.71 -10.49
C ASN A 86 10.52 -3.93 -11.26
N SER A 87 9.71 -4.72 -10.56
CA SER A 87 9.20 -6.02 -10.97
C SER A 87 7.80 -6.23 -10.37
N PRO A 88 7.00 -7.18 -10.87
CA PRO A 88 5.68 -7.48 -10.30
C PRO A 88 5.73 -7.77 -8.80
N LEU A 89 6.81 -8.38 -8.31
CA LEU A 89 6.99 -8.71 -6.89
C LEU A 89 6.96 -7.47 -5.99
N PHE A 90 7.47 -6.33 -6.45
CA PHE A 90 7.38 -5.07 -5.71
C PHE A 90 5.92 -4.66 -5.49
N VAL A 91 5.10 -4.71 -6.54
CA VAL A 91 3.69 -4.35 -6.47
C VAL A 91 2.91 -5.33 -5.59
N LEU A 92 3.19 -6.63 -5.70
CA LEU A 92 2.56 -7.65 -4.85
C LEU A 92 2.93 -7.46 -3.37
N ALA A 93 4.19 -7.15 -3.06
CA ALA A 93 4.64 -6.84 -1.71
C ALA A 93 3.98 -5.57 -1.16
N LEU A 94 3.91 -4.51 -1.98
CA LEU A 94 3.26 -3.24 -1.65
C LEU A 94 1.78 -3.43 -1.29
N LEU A 95 1.03 -4.09 -2.18
CA LEU A 95 -0.40 -4.34 -1.99
C LEU A 95 -0.65 -5.28 -0.80
N GLY A 96 0.15 -6.34 -0.64
CA GLY A 96 0.03 -7.26 0.48
C GLY A 96 0.28 -6.57 1.83
N ALA A 97 1.29 -5.71 1.93
CA ALA A 97 1.54 -4.93 3.13
C ALA A 97 0.39 -3.95 3.43
N TRP A 98 -0.15 -3.25 2.42
CA TRP A 98 -1.31 -2.38 2.62
C TRP A 98 -2.57 -3.15 3.04
N LYS A 99 -2.81 -4.34 2.47
CA LYS A 99 -3.90 -5.23 2.85
C LYS A 99 -3.75 -5.75 4.29
N ALA A 100 -2.52 -5.97 4.74
CA ALA A 100 -2.21 -6.27 6.15
C ALA A 100 -2.33 -5.05 7.08
N GLY A 101 -2.60 -3.85 6.55
CA GLY A 101 -2.71 -2.61 7.32
C GLY A 101 -1.38 -1.95 7.67
N ALA A 102 -0.28 -2.41 7.07
CA ALA A 102 1.06 -1.89 7.28
C ALA A 102 1.39 -0.70 6.37
N VAL A 103 2.40 0.06 6.77
CA VAL A 103 2.97 1.20 6.04
C VAL A 103 4.21 0.74 5.29
N VAL A 104 4.19 0.84 3.96
CA VAL A 104 5.34 0.46 3.13
C VAL A 104 6.38 1.57 3.12
N VAL A 105 7.64 1.17 3.32
CA VAL A 105 8.83 2.01 3.20
C VAL A 105 9.64 1.49 2.01
N PRO A 106 9.47 2.04 0.80
CA PRO A 106 10.23 1.61 -0.36
C PRO A 106 11.69 2.03 -0.20
N VAL A 107 12.61 1.10 -0.50
CA VAL A 107 14.05 1.32 -0.47
C VAL A 107 14.61 1.02 -1.85
N ASN A 108 15.42 1.94 -2.38
CA ASN A 108 16.07 1.83 -3.69
C ASN A 108 17.57 1.60 -3.54
#